data_AF-A0A4Y7U5J9-F1
#
_entry.id   AF-A0A4Y7U5J9-F1
#
_cell.length_a   1.000
_cell.length_b   1.000
_cell.length_c   1.000
_cell.angle_alpha   90.00
_cell.angle_beta   90.00
_cell.angle_gamma   90.00
#
_symmetry.space_group_name_H-M   'P 1'
#
loop_
_entity.id
_entity.type
_entity.pdbx_description
1 polymer ?
#
loop_
_entity_poly.entity_id
_entity_poly.type
_entity_poly.pdbx_seq_one_letter_code
_entity_poly.pdbx_strand_id
1 'polypeptide(L)'
;MKNIILIIFSFVFLNCGRNYEIEEDKAINDIVNDYLKNSRESNINVGEKNVFISDALIPISQIKEDDELMFINNSFKPSDSIIFYQIVNSNTFKNLKYREFNKGNLQLDKPYKQSKKSDLKVTDENVLKIIKLSRICFDDNMENGVAVIEYMVGNEYTTENGYNGALLLKKVNNKWTYVR
;
A
#
# COMPACT_ATOMS: atom_id res chain seq x y z
N MET A 1 -40.96 16.46 -1.29
CA MET A 1 -40.24 15.51 -0.40
C MET A 1 -39.38 14.49 -1.15
N LYS A 2 -39.79 13.96 -2.33
CA LYS A 2 -38.96 13.02 -3.13
C LYS A 2 -37.58 13.58 -3.56
N ASN A 3 -37.49 14.87 -3.89
CA ASN A 3 -36.23 15.47 -4.37
C ASN A 3 -35.22 15.80 -3.25
N ILE A 4 -35.68 15.97 -2.00
CA ILE A 4 -34.79 16.26 -0.85
C ILE A 4 -34.09 14.98 -0.37
N ILE A 5 -34.77 13.83 -0.43
CA ILE A 5 -34.20 12.53 -0.07
C ILE A 5 -33.05 12.15 -1.03
N LEU A 6 -33.17 12.48 -2.32
CA LEU A 6 -32.14 12.18 -3.32
C LEU A 6 -30.83 12.96 -3.07
N ILE A 7 -30.93 14.22 -2.64
CA ILE A 7 -29.76 15.07 -2.34
C ILE A 7 -29.04 14.55 -1.10
N ILE A 8 -29.78 14.16 -0.05
CA ILE A 8 -29.21 13.60 1.18
C ILE A 8 -28.48 12.28 0.90
N PHE A 9 -29.03 11.40 0.07
CA PHE A 9 -28.35 10.16 -0.33
C PHE A 9 -27.04 10.43 -1.08
N SER A 10 -27.02 11.39 -2.01
CA SER A 10 -25.79 11.76 -2.74
C SER A 10 -24.67 12.31 -1.84
N PHE A 11 -25.02 13.04 -0.77
CA PHE A 11 -24.03 13.53 0.19
C PHE A 11 -23.40 12.42 1.04
N VAL A 12 -24.15 11.36 1.38
CA VAL A 12 -23.63 10.22 2.15
C VAL A 12 -22.62 9.41 1.34
N PHE A 13 -22.86 9.21 0.04
CA PHE A 13 -21.93 8.50 -0.85
C PHE A 13 -20.62 9.26 -1.08
N LEU A 14 -20.67 10.59 -1.20
CA LEU A 14 -19.46 11.42 -1.38
C LEU A 14 -18.57 11.43 -0.12
N ASN A 15 -19.17 11.38 1.07
CA ASN A 15 -18.42 11.42 2.32
C ASN A 15 -17.76 10.06 2.64
N CYS A 16 -18.41 8.94 2.27
CA CYS A 16 -17.81 7.60 2.42
C CYS A 16 -16.56 7.41 1.55
N GLY A 17 -16.62 7.86 0.28
CA GLY A 17 -15.45 7.79 -0.61
C GLY A 17 -14.25 8.58 -0.07
N ARG A 18 -14.51 9.77 0.46
CA ARG A 18 -13.44 10.62 1.05
C ARG A 18 -12.82 9.99 2.30
N ASN A 19 -13.62 9.36 3.17
CA ASN A 19 -13.10 8.69 4.36
C ASN A 19 -12.23 7.48 4.00
N TYR A 20 -12.64 6.70 3.00
CA TYR A 20 -11.86 5.56 2.50
C TYR A 20 -10.50 6.01 2.00
N GLU A 21 -10.47 7.05 1.17
CA GLU A 21 -9.23 7.57 0.59
C GLU A 21 -8.28 8.15 1.65
N ILE A 22 -8.81 8.85 2.65
CA ILE A 22 -8.03 9.36 3.79
C ILE A 22 -7.41 8.20 4.58
N GLU A 23 -8.18 7.15 4.85
CA GLU A 23 -7.67 6.00 5.58
C GLU A 23 -6.67 5.19 4.74
N GLU A 24 -6.88 5.07 3.43
CA GLU A 24 -5.96 4.46 2.47
C GLU A 24 -4.62 5.22 2.44
N ASP A 25 -4.64 6.54 2.34
CA ASP A 25 -3.42 7.38 2.34
C ASP A 25 -2.64 7.21 3.66
N LYS A 26 -3.35 7.11 4.79
CA LYS A 26 -2.76 6.85 6.10
C LYS A 26 -2.15 5.45 6.18
N ALA A 27 -2.86 4.43 5.71
CA ALA A 27 -2.37 3.06 5.68
C ALA A 27 -1.13 2.93 4.78
N ILE A 28 -1.12 3.57 3.61
CA ILE A 28 0.07 3.63 2.74
C ILE A 28 1.26 4.22 3.50
N ASN A 29 1.08 5.36 4.16
CA ASN A 29 2.15 6.00 4.91
C ASN A 29 2.71 5.11 6.03
N ASP A 30 1.82 4.45 6.78
CA ASP A 30 2.20 3.56 7.87
C ASP A 30 2.92 2.29 7.37
N ILE A 31 2.40 1.63 6.34
CA ILE A 31 2.95 0.38 5.80
C ILE A 31 4.29 0.61 5.09
N VAL A 32 4.43 1.68 4.33
CA VAL A 32 5.72 2.04 3.72
C VAL A 32 6.78 2.21 4.80
N ASN A 33 6.48 2.96 5.86
CA ASN A 33 7.43 3.19 6.95
C ASN A 33 7.76 1.89 7.70
N ASP A 34 6.76 1.05 7.99
CA ASP A 34 6.98 -0.25 8.61
C ASP A 34 7.85 -1.15 7.74
N TYR A 35 7.58 -1.20 6.43
CA TYR A 35 8.38 -1.96 5.47
C TYR A 35 9.83 -1.47 5.40
N LEU A 36 10.04 -0.15 5.26
CA LEU A 36 11.37 0.46 5.19
C LEU A 36 12.18 0.26 6.48
N LYS A 37 11.54 0.32 7.65
CA LYS A 37 12.16 0.06 8.95
C LYS A 37 12.65 -1.39 9.09
N ASN A 38 11.85 -2.34 8.61
CA ASN A 38 12.13 -3.77 8.70
C ASN A 38 13.01 -4.30 7.56
N SER A 39 13.24 -3.51 6.51
CA SER A 39 14.22 -3.85 5.48
C SER A 39 15.63 -3.97 6.12
N ARG A 40 16.37 -5.03 5.77
CA ARG A 40 17.66 -5.42 6.40
C ARG A 40 18.76 -4.34 6.38
N GLU A 41 18.55 -3.26 5.65
CA GLU A 41 19.49 -2.15 5.49
C GLU A 41 19.33 -1.02 6.52
N SER A 42 18.38 -1.10 7.46
CA SER A 42 18.17 -0.08 8.49
C SER A 42 19.35 0.07 9.47
N ASN A 43 20.30 -0.87 9.46
CA ASN A 43 21.43 -0.92 10.39
C ASN A 43 22.76 -0.32 9.87
N ILE A 44 22.81 0.19 8.63
CA ILE A 44 24.03 0.80 8.09
C ILE A 44 23.89 2.32 8.15
N ASN A 45 24.75 2.94 8.97
CA ASN A 45 24.79 4.34 9.39
C ASN A 45 25.22 5.29 8.25
N VAL A 46 24.53 5.24 7.11
CA VAL A 46 24.91 5.91 5.86
C VAL A 46 23.77 6.82 5.43
N GLY A 47 23.96 8.13 5.64
CA GLY A 47 23.27 9.22 4.94
C GLY A 47 21.74 9.24 4.92
N GLU A 48 21.18 10.25 4.26
CA GLU A 48 19.77 10.23 3.83
C GLU A 48 19.60 9.18 2.72
N LYS A 49 18.52 8.39 2.76
CA LYS A 49 18.24 7.32 1.79
C LYS A 49 17.06 7.70 0.89
N ASN A 50 17.30 7.74 -0.42
CA ASN A 50 16.27 8.06 -1.41
C ASN A 50 15.33 6.86 -1.64
N VAL A 51 14.03 7.11 -1.56
CA VAL A 51 12.98 6.14 -1.85
C VAL A 51 12.04 6.74 -2.88
N PHE A 52 11.72 6.00 -3.93
CA PHE A 52 10.67 6.32 -4.88
C PHE A 52 9.45 5.45 -4.60
N ILE A 53 8.40 6.07 -4.04
CA ILE A 53 7.08 5.45 -3.93
C ILE A 53 6.25 5.87 -5.14
N SER A 54 5.68 4.90 -5.86
CA SER A 54 4.75 5.14 -6.97
C SER A 54 3.45 5.73 -6.43
N ASP A 55 2.91 6.76 -7.09
CA ASP A 55 1.58 7.34 -6.82
C ASP A 55 0.44 6.53 -7.43
N ALA A 56 0.72 5.75 -8.47
CA ALA A 56 -0.26 4.90 -9.13
C ALA A 56 -0.60 3.70 -8.25
N LEU A 57 -1.84 3.65 -7.77
CA LEU A 57 -2.41 2.52 -7.03
C LEU A 57 -3.25 1.66 -7.98
N ILE A 58 -2.68 0.52 -8.35
CA ILE A 58 -3.30 -0.42 -9.29
C ILE A 58 -4.46 -1.18 -8.61
N PRO A 59 -5.59 -1.43 -9.31
CA PRO A 59 -6.64 -2.30 -8.81
C PRO A 59 -6.09 -3.64 -8.30
N ILE A 60 -6.35 -3.95 -7.04
CA ILE A 60 -5.85 -5.20 -6.44
C ILE A 60 -6.51 -6.45 -7.05
N SER A 61 -7.73 -6.31 -7.57
CA SER A 61 -8.40 -7.36 -8.35
C SER A 61 -7.67 -7.69 -9.65
N GLN A 62 -7.19 -6.67 -10.37
CA GLN A 62 -6.40 -6.86 -11.59
C GLN A 62 -5.09 -7.60 -11.29
N ILE A 63 -4.40 -7.23 -10.20
CA ILE A 63 -3.17 -7.92 -9.80
C ILE A 63 -3.44 -9.39 -9.46
N LYS A 64 -4.57 -9.70 -8.82
CA LYS A 64 -4.97 -11.08 -8.55
C LYS A 64 -5.29 -11.86 -9.83
N GLU A 65 -5.91 -11.22 -10.82
CA GLU A 65 -6.16 -11.83 -12.13
C GLU A 65 -4.85 -12.16 -12.85
N ASP A 66 -3.84 -11.29 -12.73
CA ASP A 66 -2.53 -11.47 -13.34
C ASP A 66 -1.66 -12.52 -12.59
N ASP A 67 -1.75 -12.58 -11.25
CA ASP A 67 -1.01 -13.54 -10.40
C ASP A 67 -1.85 -14.00 -9.19
N GLU A 68 -2.66 -15.03 -9.41
CA GLU A 68 -3.50 -15.61 -8.36
C GLU A 68 -2.68 -16.30 -7.25
N LEU A 69 -1.50 -16.83 -7.58
CA LEU A 69 -0.66 -17.59 -6.63
C LEU A 69 -0.27 -16.75 -5.42
N MET A 70 -0.06 -15.45 -5.65
CA MET A 70 0.23 -14.46 -4.61
C MET A 70 -0.85 -14.36 -3.53
N PHE A 71 -2.10 -14.69 -3.86
CA PHE A 71 -3.25 -14.58 -2.96
C PHE A 71 -3.64 -15.89 -2.29
N ILE A 72 -3.14 -17.03 -2.76
CA ILE A 72 -3.49 -18.35 -2.19
C ILE A 72 -2.35 -18.95 -1.34
N ASN A 73 -1.10 -18.60 -1.63
CA ASN A 73 0.07 -19.09 -0.90
C ASN A 73 0.50 -18.11 0.20
N ASN A 74 -0.34 -17.95 1.22
CA ASN A 74 0.02 -17.20 2.43
C ASN A 74 0.40 -18.13 3.59
N SER A 75 1.40 -17.72 4.38
CA SER A 75 1.87 -18.42 5.58
C SER A 75 1.21 -17.91 6.87
N PHE A 76 0.03 -17.29 6.76
CA PHE A 76 -0.66 -16.70 7.91
C PHE A 76 -1.15 -17.77 8.89
N LYS A 77 -1.31 -17.37 10.15
CA LYS A 77 -2.02 -18.19 11.15
C LYS A 77 -3.49 -18.35 10.73
N PRO A 78 -4.19 -19.41 11.15
CA PRO A 78 -5.56 -19.68 10.71
C PRO A 78 -6.54 -18.50 10.88
N SER A 79 -6.48 -17.77 12.00
CA SER A 79 -7.32 -16.59 12.24
C SER A 79 -7.11 -15.49 11.20
N ASP A 80 -5.87 -15.33 10.76
CA ASP A 80 -5.43 -14.25 9.88
C ASP A 80 -5.72 -14.64 8.43
N SER A 81 -5.58 -15.92 8.07
CA SER A 81 -6.06 -16.46 6.80
C SER A 81 -7.55 -16.24 6.61
N ILE A 82 -8.38 -16.44 7.64
CA ILE A 82 -9.84 -16.19 7.55
C ILE A 82 -10.11 -14.73 7.18
N ILE A 83 -9.48 -13.78 7.88
CA ILE A 83 -9.64 -12.34 7.61
C ILE A 83 -9.16 -12.01 6.20
N PHE A 84 -7.98 -12.50 5.82
CA PHE A 84 -7.41 -12.26 4.49
C PHE A 84 -8.36 -12.72 3.37
N TYR A 85 -8.86 -13.95 3.44
CA TYR A 85 -9.76 -14.48 2.42
C TYR A 85 -11.15 -13.84 2.45
N GLN A 86 -11.63 -13.38 3.60
CA GLN A 86 -12.87 -12.58 3.67
C GLN A 86 -12.72 -11.29 2.85
N ILE A 87 -11.61 -10.57 3.01
CA ILE A 87 -11.33 -9.33 2.27
C ILE A 87 -11.14 -9.61 0.78
N VAL A 88 -10.29 -10.58 0.42
CA VAL A 88 -9.98 -10.92 -0.98
C VAL A 88 -11.22 -11.36 -1.77
N ASN A 89 -12.20 -11.98 -1.12
CA ASN A 89 -13.44 -12.41 -1.75
C ASN A 89 -14.57 -11.38 -1.68
N SER A 90 -14.34 -10.23 -1.04
CA SER A 90 -15.34 -9.19 -0.88
C SER A 90 -15.72 -8.51 -2.21
N ASN A 91 -16.91 -7.91 -2.24
CA ASN A 91 -17.33 -7.10 -3.38
C ASN A 91 -16.49 -5.83 -3.49
N THR A 92 -16.01 -5.26 -2.38
CA THR A 92 -15.12 -4.10 -2.37
C THR A 92 -13.83 -4.39 -3.13
N PHE A 93 -13.19 -5.53 -2.86
CA PHE A 93 -11.95 -5.95 -3.53
C PHE A 93 -12.09 -5.96 -5.06
N LYS A 94 -13.19 -6.49 -5.57
CA LYS A 94 -13.48 -6.57 -7.02
C LYS A 94 -13.70 -5.21 -7.66
N ASN A 95 -14.19 -4.22 -6.90
CA ASN A 95 -14.66 -2.95 -7.43
C ASN A 95 -13.69 -1.78 -7.17
N LEU A 96 -12.55 -2.01 -6.49
CA LEU A 96 -11.52 -0.99 -6.32
C LEU A 96 -10.88 -0.64 -7.66
N LYS A 97 -11.01 0.62 -8.05
CA LYS A 97 -10.49 1.14 -9.32
C LYS A 97 -9.11 1.75 -9.15
N TYR A 98 -8.45 1.99 -10.27
CA TYR A 98 -7.23 2.78 -10.31
C TYR A 98 -7.42 4.11 -9.58
N ARG A 99 -6.38 4.52 -8.85
CA ARG A 99 -6.32 5.83 -8.19
C ARG A 99 -4.87 6.30 -8.18
N GLU A 100 -4.69 7.61 -8.27
CA GLU A 100 -3.44 8.25 -7.90
C GLU A 100 -3.58 8.85 -6.51
N PHE A 101 -2.60 8.65 -5.64
CA PHE A 101 -2.57 9.30 -4.34
C PHE A 101 -1.51 10.41 -4.30
N ASN A 102 -1.74 11.40 -3.44
CA ASN A 102 -0.83 12.54 -3.34
C ASN A 102 0.43 12.18 -2.54
N LYS A 103 1.53 11.87 -3.25
CA LYS A 103 2.86 11.62 -2.65
C LYS A 103 3.37 12.76 -1.76
N GLY A 104 2.91 13.98 -1.96
CA GLY A 104 3.28 15.13 -1.12
C GLY A 104 2.83 15.00 0.34
N ASN A 105 1.86 14.13 0.62
CA ASN A 105 1.36 13.86 1.96
C ASN A 105 2.15 12.75 2.70
N LEU A 106 3.06 12.05 2.01
CA LEU A 106 3.87 11.00 2.62
C LEU A 106 4.89 11.59 3.58
N GLN A 107 4.88 11.09 4.80
CA GLN A 107 5.82 11.42 5.86
C GLN A 107 6.67 10.19 6.14
N LEU A 108 7.83 10.12 5.49
CA LEU A 108 8.77 9.02 5.70
C LEU A 108 9.61 9.26 6.96
N ASP A 109 9.73 8.22 7.77
CA ASP A 109 10.61 8.23 8.93
C ASP A 109 12.08 8.32 8.49
N LYS A 110 12.88 9.09 9.22
CA LYS A 110 14.33 9.18 8.97
C LYS A 110 14.97 7.79 9.01
N PRO A 111 15.96 7.50 8.14
CA PRO A 111 16.67 8.43 7.25
C PRO A 111 16.06 8.54 5.83
N TYR A 112 14.83 8.08 5.61
CA TYR A 112 14.27 7.98 4.26
C TYR A 112 13.66 9.29 3.76
N LYS A 113 13.76 9.53 2.45
CA LYS A 113 13.16 10.69 1.78
C LYS A 113 12.54 10.31 0.45
N GLN A 114 11.32 10.79 0.22
CA GLN A 114 10.62 10.59 -1.04
C GLN A 114 11.31 11.35 -2.17
N SER A 115 11.67 10.60 -3.20
CA SER A 115 12.22 11.12 -4.45
C SER A 115 11.11 11.57 -5.40
N LYS A 116 11.32 12.69 -6.09
CA LYS A 116 10.32 13.27 -7.01
C LYS A 116 10.19 12.49 -8.32
N LYS A 117 11.25 11.79 -8.73
CA LYS A 117 11.30 11.00 -9.98
C LYS A 117 11.89 9.63 -9.68
N SER A 118 11.44 8.63 -10.42
CA SER A 118 12.05 7.29 -10.47
C SER A 118 13.45 7.32 -11.10
N ASP A 119 13.72 8.32 -11.95
CA ASP A 119 14.91 8.36 -12.81
C ASP A 119 16.08 9.13 -12.18
N LEU A 120 16.18 9.15 -10.85
CA LEU A 120 17.41 9.64 -10.23
C LEU A 120 18.56 8.81 -10.78
N LYS A 121 19.66 9.45 -11.19
CA LYS A 121 20.89 8.75 -11.58
C LYS A 121 21.33 7.90 -10.38
N VAL A 122 21.00 6.62 -10.45
CA VAL A 122 21.43 5.62 -9.48
C VAL A 122 22.93 5.46 -9.69
N THR A 123 23.71 5.63 -8.64
CA THR A 123 25.16 5.43 -8.62
C THR A 123 25.48 4.37 -7.57
N ASP A 124 26.68 3.80 -7.58
CA ASP A 124 27.16 2.89 -6.51
C ASP A 124 26.99 3.48 -5.09
N GLU A 125 26.95 4.81 -4.98
CA GLU A 125 26.77 5.55 -3.72
C GLU A 125 25.30 5.88 -3.39
N ASN A 126 24.36 5.70 -4.35
CA ASN A 126 22.95 6.08 -4.22
C ASN A 126 22.01 4.98 -4.72
N VAL A 127 21.85 3.92 -3.93
CA VAL A 127 20.85 2.87 -4.18
C VAL A 127 19.43 3.45 -4.10
N LEU A 128 18.64 3.33 -5.16
CA LEU A 128 17.25 3.81 -5.18
C LEU A 128 16.30 2.68 -4.77
N LYS A 129 15.57 2.88 -3.68
CA LYS A 129 14.49 1.95 -3.29
C LYS A 129 13.21 2.32 -4.02
N ILE A 130 12.60 1.38 -4.73
CA ILE A 130 11.32 1.58 -5.41
C ILE A 130 10.25 0.77 -4.68
N ILE A 131 9.16 1.44 -4.29
CA ILE A 131 7.98 0.80 -3.70
C ILE A 131 6.77 1.11 -4.58
N LYS A 132 6.08 0.06 -5.05
CA LYS A 132 4.76 0.16 -5.67
C LYS A 132 3.75 -0.54 -4.79
N LEU A 133 2.53 0.01 -4.75
CA LEU A 133 1.42 -0.52 -3.97
C LEU A 133 0.19 -0.64 -4.87
N SER A 134 -0.59 -1.69 -4.63
CA SER A 134 -1.97 -1.75 -5.11
C SER A 134 -2.85 -0.77 -4.33
N ARG A 135 -4.11 -0.64 -4.75
CA ARG A 135 -5.19 -0.19 -3.86
C ARG A 135 -5.20 -1.06 -2.60
N ILE A 136 -5.49 -0.46 -1.44
CA ILE A 136 -5.66 -1.18 -0.19
C ILE A 136 -7.14 -1.53 -0.06
N CYS A 137 -7.48 -2.82 0.02
CA CYS A 137 -8.85 -3.25 0.28
C CYS A 137 -9.07 -3.44 1.78
N PHE A 138 -9.82 -2.54 2.40
CA PHE A 138 -10.24 -2.68 3.80
C PHE A 138 -11.39 -3.68 3.98
N ASP A 139 -11.48 -4.25 5.19
CA ASP A 139 -12.72 -4.84 5.70
C ASP A 139 -13.77 -3.75 6.03
N ASP A 140 -15.00 -4.16 6.32
CA ASP A 140 -16.13 -3.23 6.53
C ASP A 140 -15.89 -2.24 7.69
N ASN A 141 -15.10 -2.64 8.69
CA ASN A 141 -14.78 -1.83 9.86
C ASN A 141 -13.51 -0.99 9.70
N MET A 142 -12.76 -1.16 8.60
CA MET A 142 -11.44 -0.55 8.39
C MET A 142 -10.46 -0.83 9.55
N GLU A 143 -10.50 -2.05 10.07
CA GLU A 143 -9.57 -2.56 11.08
C GLU A 143 -8.56 -3.55 10.48
N ASN A 144 -8.89 -4.13 9.33
CA ASN A 144 -8.03 -5.01 8.56
C ASN A 144 -8.00 -4.55 7.09
N GLY A 145 -6.92 -4.87 6.39
CA GLY A 145 -6.79 -4.55 4.97
C GLY A 145 -5.95 -5.57 4.21
N VAL A 146 -6.06 -5.58 2.89
CA VAL A 146 -5.19 -6.35 2.01
C VAL A 146 -4.61 -5.44 0.95
N ALA A 147 -3.30 -5.54 0.73
CA ALA A 147 -2.58 -4.78 -0.28
C ALA A 147 -1.49 -5.65 -0.90
N VAL A 148 -1.15 -5.40 -2.17
CA VAL A 148 0.06 -5.95 -2.78
C VAL A 148 1.15 -4.88 -2.72
N ILE A 149 2.34 -5.28 -2.28
CA ILE A 149 3.54 -4.45 -2.34
C ILE A 149 4.55 -5.09 -3.30
N GLU A 150 5.11 -4.26 -4.17
CA GLU A 150 6.27 -4.59 -4.98
C GLU A 150 7.42 -3.69 -4.52
N TYR A 151 8.50 -4.33 -4.07
CA TYR A 151 9.72 -3.69 -3.65
C TYR A 151 10.86 -4.08 -4.57
N MET A 152 11.53 -3.06 -5.11
CA MET A 152 12.70 -3.23 -5.95
C MET A 152 13.84 -2.33 -5.50
N VAL A 153 15.05 -2.74 -5.86
CA VAL A 153 16.29 -2.01 -5.59
C VAL A 153 16.90 -1.64 -6.94
N GLY A 154 16.93 -0.35 -7.26
CA GLY A 154 17.66 0.17 -8.40
C GLY A 154 19.15 0.30 -8.07
N ASN A 155 20.00 -0.18 -8.97
CA ASN A 155 21.43 0.15 -9.05
C ASN A 155 21.72 0.89 -10.39
N GLU A 156 22.98 1.26 -10.63
CA GLU A 156 23.36 2.08 -11.80
C GLU A 156 23.15 1.39 -13.16
N TYR A 157 22.92 0.08 -13.18
CA TYR A 157 22.76 -0.73 -14.40
C TYR A 157 21.38 -1.37 -14.55
N THR A 158 20.69 -1.66 -13.45
CA THR A 158 19.46 -2.46 -13.45
C THR A 158 18.60 -2.20 -12.22
N THR A 159 17.36 -2.68 -12.27
CA THR A 159 16.47 -2.80 -11.12
C THR A 159 16.38 -4.27 -10.73
N GLU A 160 16.74 -4.59 -9.49
CA GLU A 160 16.62 -5.94 -8.93
C GLU A 160 15.30 -6.08 -8.17
N ASN A 161 14.61 -7.19 -8.40
CA ASN A 161 13.37 -7.52 -7.68
C ASN A 161 13.71 -7.96 -6.25
N GLY A 162 13.19 -7.24 -5.26
CA GLY A 162 13.37 -7.56 -3.85
C GLY A 162 12.24 -8.44 -3.30
N TYR A 163 11.02 -7.92 -3.31
CA TYR A 163 9.84 -8.64 -2.81
C TYR A 163 8.61 -8.24 -3.63
N ASN A 164 7.76 -9.20 -3.93
CA ASN A 164 6.45 -8.97 -4.51
C ASN A 164 5.45 -9.89 -3.83
N GLY A 165 4.42 -9.35 -3.19
CA GLY A 165 3.49 -10.18 -2.44
C GLY A 165 2.28 -9.46 -1.85
N ALA A 166 1.20 -10.23 -1.66
CA ALA A 166 0.02 -9.79 -0.95
C ALA A 166 0.28 -9.79 0.55
N LEU A 167 -0.10 -8.69 1.20
CA LEU A 167 0.03 -8.46 2.63
C LEU A 167 -1.36 -8.43 3.26
N LEU A 168 -1.48 -9.07 4.43
CA LEU A 168 -2.56 -8.75 5.36
C LEU A 168 -2.11 -7.58 6.24
N LEU A 169 -2.94 -6.56 6.34
CA LEU A 169 -2.73 -5.36 7.14
C LEU A 169 -3.68 -5.38 8.33
N LYS A 170 -3.21 -4.92 9.48
CA LYS A 170 -4.00 -4.75 10.70
C LYS A 170 -3.78 -3.36 11.28
N LYS A 171 -4.87 -2.75 11.72
CA LYS A 171 -4.86 -1.51 12.48
C LYS A 171 -4.68 -1.84 13.96
N VAL A 172 -3.61 -1.32 14.55
CA VAL A 172 -3.30 -1.50 15.98
C VAL A 172 -3.01 -0.12 16.55
N ASN A 173 -3.77 0.29 17.57
CA ASN A 173 -3.66 1.63 18.18
C ASN A 173 -3.71 2.76 17.13
N ASN A 174 -4.65 2.64 16.19
CA ASN A 174 -4.84 3.60 15.09
C ASN A 174 -3.65 3.72 14.12
N LYS A 175 -2.74 2.74 14.09
CA LYS A 175 -1.62 2.64 13.15
C LYS A 175 -1.71 1.35 12.34
N TRP A 176 -1.48 1.41 11.04
CA TRP A 176 -1.46 0.22 10.19
C TRP A 176 -0.11 -0.50 10.25
N THR A 177 -0.16 -1.82 10.29
CA THR A 177 1.01 -2.71 10.26
C THR A 177 0.71 -3.92 9.41
N TYR A 178 1.72 -4.55 8.80
CA TYR A 178 1.49 -5.81 8.09
C TYR A 178 1.72 -7.02 8.99
N VAL A 179 0.91 -8.06 8.79
CA VAL A 179 1.05 -9.34 9.48
C VAL A 179 2.26 -10.09 8.91
N ARG A 180 3.08 -10.64 9.81
CA ARG A 180 4.29 -11.40 9.50
C ARG A 180 4.03 -12.91 9.53
#